data_AF-A0A3A4QU97-F1
#
_entry.id   AF-A0A3A4QU97-F1
#
_cell.length_a   1.000
_cell.length_b   1.000
_cell.length_c   1.000
_cell.angle_alpha   90.00
_cell.angle_beta   90.00
_cell.angle_gamma   90.00
#
_symmetry.space_group_name_H-M   'P 1'
#
loop_
_entity.id
_entity.type
_entity.pdbx_description
1 polymer ?
#
loop_
_entity_poly.entity_id
_entity_poly.type
_entity_poly.pdbx_seq_one_letter_code
_entity_poly.pdbx_strand_id
1 'polypeptide(L)'
;MAESKPIYEKVEHSPYQPKDKVVILGFSDETGDQEFIGEIGIVEYLEYSCGCGQSYPNDPMIGIKFFDGSLIECWSEEISGV
;
A
#
# COMPACT_ATOMS: atom_id res chain seq x y z
N MET A 1 21.48 -1.32 10.63
CA MET A 1 20.55 -0.64 11.55
C MET A 1 19.21 -0.67 10.86
N ALA A 2 18.23 -1.41 11.39
CA ALA A 2 16.90 -1.46 10.78
C ALA A 2 16.19 -0.15 11.16
N GLU A 3 16.24 0.83 10.27
CA GLU A 3 15.50 2.08 10.44
C GLU A 3 14.01 1.72 10.43
N SER A 4 13.40 1.79 11.60
CA SER A 4 11.97 1.56 11.78
C SER A 4 11.26 2.71 11.10
N LYS A 5 10.94 2.54 9.82
CA LYS A 5 10.17 3.51 9.05
C LYS A 5 8.85 3.77 9.79
N PRO A 6 8.40 5.03 9.92
CA PRO A 6 7.17 5.34 10.64
C PRO A 6 5.98 4.77 9.87
N ILE A 7 5.48 3.63 10.32
CA ILE A 7 4.22 3.03 9.91
C ILE A 7 3.10 3.79 10.63
N TYR A 8 2.21 4.42 9.86
CA TYR A 8 1.08 5.17 10.42
C TYR A 8 -0.19 4.31 10.43
N GLU A 9 -0.83 4.19 11.59
CA GLU A 9 -2.09 3.45 11.78
C GLU A 9 -3.33 4.20 11.27
N LYS A 10 -3.26 5.53 11.19
CA LYS A 10 -4.32 6.40 10.67
C LYS A 10 -3.70 7.70 10.20
N VAL A 11 -4.01 8.12 8.99
CA VAL A 11 -3.53 9.38 8.43
C VAL A 11 -4.72 10.17 7.92
N GLU A 12 -5.04 11.28 8.59
CA GLU A 12 -6.12 12.16 8.15
C GLU A 12 -5.83 12.66 6.72
N HIS A 13 -6.87 12.64 5.87
CA HIS A 13 -6.83 12.99 4.44
C HIS A 13 -6.11 12.00 3.51
N SER A 14 -5.58 10.89 4.02
CA SER A 14 -5.03 9.85 3.15
C SER A 14 -6.16 9.13 2.39
N PRO A 15 -5.96 8.81 1.09
CA PRO A 15 -6.96 8.15 0.26
C PRO A 15 -7.39 6.77 0.80
N TYR A 16 -6.50 6.12 1.55
CA TYR A 16 -6.73 4.82 2.18
C TYR A 16 -6.30 4.84 3.63
N GLN A 17 -6.86 3.95 4.44
CA GLN A 17 -6.51 3.77 5.85
C GLN A 17 -6.10 2.32 6.13
N PRO A 18 -5.24 2.09 7.12
CA PRO A 18 -5.02 0.75 7.64
C PRO A 18 -6.34 0.08 8.03
N LYS A 19 -6.45 -1.20 7.67
CA LYS A 19 -7.62 -2.08 7.74
C LYS A 19 -8.66 -1.91 6.63
N ASP A 20 -8.47 -0.98 5.70
CA ASP A 20 -9.30 -0.92 4.50
C ASP A 20 -9.09 -2.17 3.63
N LYS A 21 -10.17 -2.65 3.02
CA LYS A 21 -10.13 -3.70 2.02
C LYS A 21 -9.94 -3.09 0.65
N VAL A 22 -8.95 -3.58 -0.08
CA VAL A 22 -8.58 -3.07 -1.39
C VAL A 22 -8.39 -4.23 -2.34
N VAL A 23 -8.70 -4.00 -3.61
CA VAL A 23 -8.38 -4.91 -4.72
C VAL A 23 -7.21 -4.34 -5.51
N ILE A 24 -6.27 -5.20 -5.90
CA ILE A 24 -5.17 -4.80 -6.78
C ILE A 24 -5.69 -4.69 -8.20
N LEU A 25 -5.61 -3.51 -8.80
CA LEU A 25 -6.03 -3.28 -10.17
C LEU A 25 -4.95 -3.68 -11.17
N GLY A 26 -3.68 -3.51 -10.79
CA GLY A 26 -2.53 -3.66 -11.67
C GLY A 26 -1.38 -2.80 -11.16
N PHE A 27 -0.17 -3.09 -11.64
CA PHE A 27 1.00 -2.28 -11.33
C PHE A 27 1.40 -1.46 -12.55
N SER A 28 1.83 -0.22 -12.32
CA SER A 28 2.30 0.66 -13.39
C SER A 28 3.69 0.26 -13.89
N ASP A 29 4.45 -0.50 -13.11
CA ASP A 29 5.82 -0.94 -13.44
C ASP A 29 5.92 -2.47 -13.61
N GLU A 30 6.90 -2.90 -14.41
CA GLU A 30 7.15 -4.32 -14.73
C GLU A 30 7.67 -5.10 -13.51
N THR A 31 8.10 -4.39 -12.46
CA THR A 31 8.59 -4.98 -11.20
C THR A 31 7.48 -5.33 -10.22
N GLY A 32 6.22 -4.96 -10.50
CA GLY A 32 5.10 -5.29 -9.64
C GLY A 32 4.76 -6.77 -9.66
N ASP A 33 4.38 -7.33 -8.52
CA ASP A 33 3.99 -8.74 -8.38
C ASP A 33 2.64 -9.00 -9.06
N GLN A 34 2.66 -9.16 -10.38
CA GLN A 34 1.47 -9.30 -11.22
C GLN A 34 0.56 -10.48 -10.85
N GLU A 35 1.07 -11.42 -10.05
CA GLU A 35 0.30 -12.53 -9.51
C GLU A 35 -0.84 -12.10 -8.58
N PHE A 36 -0.75 -10.93 -7.96
CA PHE A 36 -1.78 -10.40 -7.05
C PHE A 36 -2.85 -9.57 -7.75
N ILE A 37 -2.78 -9.38 -9.08
CA ILE A 37 -3.77 -8.57 -9.81
C ILE A 37 -5.16 -9.22 -9.73
N GLY A 38 -6.14 -8.46 -9.23
CA GLY A 38 -7.49 -8.93 -8.98
C GLY A 38 -7.70 -9.59 -7.61
N GLU A 39 -6.64 -9.76 -6.82
CA GLU A 39 -6.75 -10.23 -5.43
C GLU A 39 -7.20 -9.12 -4.49
N ILE A 40 -7.93 -9.51 -3.44
CA ILE A 40 -8.38 -8.62 -2.39
C ILE A 40 -7.44 -8.75 -1.19
N GLY A 41 -6.83 -7.65 -0.79
CA GLY A 41 -5.98 -7.54 0.39
C GLY A 41 -6.53 -6.56 1.41
N ILE A 42 -5.83 -6.47 2.54
CA ILE A 42 -6.11 -5.52 3.61
C ILE A 42 -4.91 -4.59 3.75
N VAL A 43 -5.15 -3.28 3.82
CA VAL A 43 -4.10 -2.30 4.11
C VAL A 43 -3.56 -2.54 5.51
N GLU A 44 -2.28 -2.89 5.64
CA GLU A 44 -1.61 -3.12 6.92
C GLU A 44 -0.94 -1.81 7.39
N TYR A 45 -0.33 -1.04 6.47
CA TYR A 45 0.34 0.22 6.81
C TYR A 45 0.39 1.23 5.66
N LEU A 46 0.65 2.49 6.02
CA LEU A 46 0.99 3.57 5.10
C LEU A 46 2.41 4.06 5.38
N GLU A 47 3.25 4.11 4.34
CA GLU A 47 4.65 4.50 4.41
C GLU A 47 4.93 5.73 3.54
N TYR A 48 5.53 6.76 4.15
CA TYR A 48 5.83 8.06 3.51
C TYR A 48 7.33 8.38 3.47
N SER A 49 8.19 7.47 3.94
CA SER A 49 9.62 7.70 4.13
C SER A 49 10.51 6.76 3.31
N CYS A 50 9.97 6.13 2.27
CA CYS A 50 10.75 5.27 1.37
C CYS A 50 11.60 6.08 0.37
N GLY A 51 11.34 7.39 0.22
CA GLY A 51 12.14 8.29 -0.63
C GLY A 51 11.84 8.19 -2.13
N CYS A 52 10.83 7.41 -2.51
CA CYS A 52 10.40 7.21 -3.91
C CYS A 52 9.31 8.19 -4.35
N GLY A 53 9.43 9.49 -4.07
CA GLY A 53 8.46 10.49 -4.53
C GLY A 53 7.14 10.56 -3.74
N GLN A 54 7.07 9.91 -2.58
CA GLN A 54 5.94 10.00 -1.65
C GLN A 54 5.74 11.41 -1.10
N SER A 55 4.49 11.79 -0.86
CA SER A 55 4.11 13.10 -0.33
C SER A 55 3.10 12.94 0.80
N TYR A 56 3.49 13.28 2.02
CA TYR A 56 2.57 13.23 3.15
C TYR A 56 1.53 14.35 3.06
N PRO A 57 0.21 14.08 3.27
CA PRO A 57 -0.45 12.80 3.54
C PRO A 57 -1.06 12.12 2.30
N ASN A 58 -0.91 12.70 1.12
CA ASN A 58 -1.72 12.38 -0.06
C ASN A 58 -1.22 11.14 -0.83
N ASP A 59 0.10 10.93 -0.86
CA ASP A 59 0.76 9.92 -1.70
C ASP A 59 1.60 8.95 -0.84
N PRO A 60 0.96 8.09 -0.02
CA PRO A 60 1.65 7.00 0.66
C PRO A 60 2.02 5.87 -0.29
N MET A 61 3.08 5.15 0.07
CA MET A 61 3.20 3.73 -0.29
C MET A 61 2.34 2.91 0.66
N ILE A 62 1.56 1.99 0.12
CA ILE A 62 0.53 1.27 0.86
C ILE A 62 0.95 -0.19 0.97
N GLY A 63 1.21 -0.64 2.19
CA GLY A 63 1.49 -2.05 2.47
C GLY A 63 0.18 -2.83 2.54
N ILE A 64 0.00 -3.80 1.66
CA ILE A 64 -1.22 -4.62 1.55
C ILE A 64 -0.88 -6.06 1.89
N LYS A 65 -1.64 -6.61 2.82
CA LYS A 65 -1.50 -7.99 3.28
C LYS A 65 -2.62 -8.86 2.75
N PHE A 66 -2.23 -9.99 2.17
CA PHE A 66 -3.15 -11.00 1.67
C PHE A 66 -3.39 -12.11 2.68
N PHE A 67 -4.37 -12.95 2.37
CA PHE A 67 -4.80 -14.03 3.25
C PHE A 67 -3.74 -15.14 3.42
N ASP A 68 -2.89 -15.36 2.41
CA ASP A 68 -1.78 -16.32 2.51
C ASP A 68 -0.64 -15.82 3.42
N GLY A 69 -0.68 -14.55 3.81
CA GLY A 69 0.35 -13.89 4.61
C GLY A 69 1.36 -13.10 3.78
N SER A 70 1.23 -13.10 2.45
CA SER A 70 2.03 -12.25 1.57
C SER A 70 1.74 -10.77 1.84
N LEU A 71 2.78 -9.96 1.72
CA LEU A 71 2.75 -8.51 1.89
C LEU A 71 3.39 -7.88 0.66
N ILE A 72 2.66 -6.98 0.01
CA ILE A 72 3.16 -6.19 -1.10
C ILE A 72 3.03 -4.71 -0.81
N GLU A 73 3.77 -3.90 -1.54
CA GLU A 73 3.70 -2.45 -1.47
C GLU A 73 3.19 -1.91 -2.81
N CYS A 74 2.11 -1.13 -2.77
CA CYS A 74 1.49 -0.56 -3.96
C CYS A 74 1.21 0.92 -3.77
N TRP A 75 1.07 1.63 -4.88
CA TRP A 75 0.55 2.99 -4.89
C TRP A 75 -0.97 3.01 -4.79
N SER A 76 -1.51 4.15 -4.35
CA SER A 76 -2.96 4.39 -4.26
C SER A 76 -3.68 4.27 -5.61
N GLU A 77 -2.98 4.54 -6.72
CA GLU A 77 -3.48 4.39 -8.10
C GLU A 77 -3.51 2.96 -8.62
N GLU A 78 -2.73 2.06 -8.01
CA GLU A 78 -2.60 0.65 -8.39
C GLU A 78 -3.70 -0.22 -7.75
N ILE A 79 -4.48 0.37 -6.85
CA ILE A 79 -5.47 -0.32 -6.03
C ILE A 79 -6.80 0.44 -6.01
N SER A 80 -7.88 -0.28 -5.72
CA SER A 80 -9.21 0.31 -5.52
C SER A 80 -9.83 -0.19 -4.23
N GLY A 81 -10.55 0.69 -3.54
CA GLY A 81 -11.44 0.28 -2.45
C GLY A 81 -12.55 -0.66 -2.94
N VAL A 82 -12.99 -1.56 -2.06
CA VAL A 82 -14.10 -2.51 -2.25
C VAL A 82 -15.36 -2.04 -1.55
#